data_AF-A0A2N1PGN1-F1
#
_entry.id   AF-A0A2N1PGN1-F1
#
_cell.length_a   1.000
_cell.length_b   1.000
_cell.length_c   1.000
_cell.angle_alpha   90.00
_cell.angle_beta   90.00
_cell.angle_gamma   90.00
#
_symmetry.space_group_name_H-M   'P 1'
#
loop_
_entity.id
_entity.type
_entity.pdbx_description
1 polymer ?
#
loop_
_entity_poly.entity_id
_entity_poly.type
_entity_poly.pdbx_seq_one_letter_code
_entity_poly.pdbx_strand_id
1 'polypeptide(L)' 'LLEPIFIDGKLVYKKPSLDEIRAHHSLEMSRLWDEVKRFTNPHPFYVDLSEKLWQIKHDLIEQYSKN' A
#
# COMPACT_ATOMS: atom_id res chain seq x y z
N LEU A 1 0.03 4.06 3.52
CA LEU A 1 1.24 4.39 2.74
C LEU A 1 2.47 4.07 3.58
N LEU A 2 3.68 4.13 3.00
CA LEU A 2 4.90 3.75 3.71
C LEU A 2 5.37 4.88 4.63
N GLU A 3 5.69 4.54 5.87
CA GLU A 3 6.29 5.44 6.87
C GLU A 3 7.53 4.76 7.47
N PRO A 4 8.62 5.50 7.74
CA PRO A 4 9.83 4.93 8.30
C PRO A 4 9.60 4.50 9.76
N ILE A 5 9.80 3.21 10.05
CA ILE A 5 9.76 2.69 11.42
C ILE A 5 11.15 2.76 12.08
N PHE A 6 12.17 2.34 11.35
CA PHE A 6 13.56 2.39 11.76
C PHE A 6 14.42 3.11 10.72
N ILE A 7 15.37 3.93 11.17
CA ILE A 7 16.42 4.53 10.35
C ILE A 7 17.74 4.23 11.04
N ASP A 8 18.67 3.60 10.30
CA ASP A 8 20.00 3.24 10.80
C ASP A 8 19.96 2.48 12.14
N GLY A 9 19.03 1.52 12.26
CA GLY A 9 18.84 0.72 13.46
C GLY A 9 18.16 1.45 14.63
N LYS A 10 17.81 2.73 14.50
CA LYS A 10 17.11 3.51 15.52
C LYS A 10 15.61 3.54 15.24
N LEU A 11 14.80 3.26 16.26
CA LEU A 11 13.35 3.43 16.20
C LEU A 11 13.04 4.93 16.09
N VAL A 12 12.54 5.37 14.94
CA VAL A 12 12.15 6.77 14.69
C VAL A 12 10.63 6.97 14.73
N TYR A 13 9.86 5.88 14.65
CA TYR A 13 8.41 5.92 14.67
C TYR A 13 7.84 6.01 16.08
N LYS A 14 6.89 6.92 16.27
CA LYS A 14 6.11 7.02 17.50
C LYS A 14 5.04 5.94 17.50
N LYS A 15 5.20 4.96 18.40
CA LYS A 15 4.21 3.88 18.56
C LYS A 15 2.86 4.48 19.02
N PRO A 16 1.78 4.32 18.24
CA PRO A 16 0.46 4.72 18.68
C PRO A 16 -0.05 3.78 19.77
N SER A 17 -0.94 4.30 20.60
CA SER A 17 -1.75 3.53 21.53
C SER A 17 -2.78 2.67 20.80
N LEU A 18 -3.35 1.70 21.51
CA LEU A 18 -4.39 0.83 20.95
C LEU A 18 -5.63 1.63 20.50
N ASP A 19 -6.01 2.66 21.25
CA ASP A 19 -7.18 3.48 20.93
C ASP A 19 -6.93 4.37 19.69
N GLU A 20 -5.72 4.91 19.54
CA GLU A 20 -5.30 5.63 18.33
C GLU A 20 -5.33 4.71 17.10
N ILE A 21 -4.84 3.47 17.22
CA ILE A 21 -4.89 2.47 16.14
C ILE A 21 -6.35 2.18 15.75
N ARG A 22 -7.24 1.96 16.74
CA ARG A 22 -8.65 1.67 16.50
C ARG A 22 -9.34 2.84 15.79
N ALA A 23 -9.12 4.07 16.28
CA ALA A 23 -9.69 5.27 15.69
C ALA A 23 -9.22 5.49 14.25
N HIS A 24 -7.92 5.31 13.99
CA HIS A 24 -7.35 5.40 12.65
C HIS A 24 -7.98 4.37 11.70
N HIS A 25 -8.08 3.10 12.12
CA HIS A 25 -8.72 2.06 11.33
C HIS A 25 -10.18 2.40 10.98
N SER A 26 -10.98 2.84 11.96
CA SER A 26 -12.38 3.23 11.72
C SER A 26 -12.50 4.36 10.71
N LEU A 27 -11.59 5.35 10.76
CA LEU A 27 -11.56 6.46 9.82
C LEU A 27 -11.15 6.01 8.40
N GLU A 28 -10.14 5.17 8.27
CA GLU A 28 -9.71 4.68 6.95
C GLU A 28 -10.79 3.80 6.31
N MET A 29 -11.46 2.94 7.08
CA MET A 29 -12.57 2.12 6.60
C MET A 29 -13.77 2.97 6.16
N SER A 30 -14.03 4.12 6.80
CA SER A 30 -15.11 5.01 6.37
C SER A 30 -14.81 5.73 5.05
N ARG A 31 -13.55 5.79 4.61
CA ARG A 31 -13.14 6.41 3.34
C ARG A 31 -13.30 5.47 2.14
N LEU A 32 -13.37 4.16 2.38
CA LEU A 32 -13.56 3.17 1.33
C LEU A 32 -15.03 3.12 0.88
N TRP A 33 -15.22 2.95 -0.43
CA TRP A 33 -16.53 2.78 -1.04
C TRP A 33 -17.15 1.44 -0.62
N ASP A 34 -18.47 1.39 -0.48
CA ASP A 34 -19.20 0.21 0.02
C ASP A 34 -19.01 -1.00 -0.89
N GLU A 35 -18.85 -0.78 -2.19
CA GLU A 35 -18.63 -1.82 -3.20
C GLU A 35 -17.32 -2.57 -2.99
N VAL A 36 -16.27 -1.88 -2.53
CA VAL A 36 -14.97 -2.48 -2.21
C VAL A 36 -15.04 -3.26 -0.89
N LYS A 37 -15.92 -2.86 0.03
CA LYS A 37 -16.10 -3.47 1.36
C LYS A 37 -17.03 -4.70 1.37
N ARG A 38 -17.69 -5.04 0.25
CA ARG A 38 -18.63 -6.18 0.22
C ARG A 38 -17.92 -7.51 0.51
N PHE A 39 -18.55 -8.37 1.31
CA PHE A 39 -18.05 -9.72 1.58
C PHE A 39 -18.20 -10.67 0.38
N THR A 40 -19.17 -10.43 -0.48
CA THR A 40 -19.41 -11.21 -1.70
C THR A 40 -19.16 -10.34 -2.92
N ASN A 41 -18.37 -10.86 -3.87
CA ASN A 41 -17.99 -10.17 -5.11
C ASN A 41 -17.60 -8.68 -4.90
N PRO A 42 -16.54 -8.39 -4.10
CA PRO A 42 -16.08 -7.03 -3.87
C PRO A 42 -15.61 -6.41 -5.19
N HIS A 43 -15.85 -5.11 -5.36
CA HIS A 43 -15.29 -4.38 -6.48
C HIS A 43 -13.76 -4.35 -6.35
N PRO A 44 -13.00 -4.64 -7.43
CA PRO A 44 -11.55 -4.55 -7.41
C PRO A 44 -11.06 -3.17 -6.97
N PHE A 45 -10.08 -3.13 -6.07
CA PHE A 45 -9.35 -1.92 -5.74
C PHE A 45 -8.09 -1.87 -6.59
N TYR A 46 -8.03 -0.94 -7.54
CA TYR A 46 -6.92 -0.85 -8.48
C TYR A 46 -5.70 -0.21 -7.82
N VAL A 47 -4.54 -0.82 -8.07
CA VAL A 47 -3.24 -0.29 -7.69
C VAL A 47 -2.39 -0.23 -8.95
N ASP A 48 -2.24 0.99 -9.48
CA ASP A 48 -1.56 1.21 -10.75
C ASP A 48 -0.08 1.58 -10.54
N LEU A 49 0.71 1.27 -11.57
CA LEU A 49 2.09 1.72 -11.66
C LEU A 49 2.11 3.12 -12.27
N SER A 50 2.95 3.99 -11.72
CA SER A 50 3.37 5.17 -12.48
C SER A 50 4.03 4.73 -13.79
N GLU A 51 3.87 5.51 -14.85
CA GLU A 51 4.45 5.25 -16.17
C GLU A 51 5.95 4.92 -16.07
N LYS A 52 6.70 5.71 -15.31
CA LYS A 52 8.13 5.49 -15.07
C LYS A 52 8.43 4.12 -14.46
N LEU A 53 7.65 3.68 -13.48
CA LEU A 53 7.84 2.38 -12.83
C LEU A 53 7.46 1.22 -13.76
N TRP A 54 6.40 1.41 -14.55
CA TRP A 54 6.00 0.44 -15.57
C TRP A 54 7.07 0.25 -16.63
N GLN A 55 7.70 1.35 -17.09
CA GLN A 55 8.80 1.30 -18.06
C GLN A 55 10.01 0.56 -17.51
N ILE A 56 10.45 0.90 -16.29
CA ILE A 56 11.56 0.20 -15.62
C ILE A 56 11.29 -1.31 -15.53
N LYS A 57 10.06 -1.71 -15.19
CA LYS A 57 9.67 -3.13 -15.16
C LYS A 57 9.80 -3.79 -16.54
N HIS A 58 9.32 -3.13 -17.59
CA HIS A 58 9.41 -3.66 -18.96
C HIS A 58 10.86 -3.79 -19.42
N ASP A 59 11.66 -2.74 -19.24
CA ASP A 59 13.07 -2.74 -19.63
C ASP A 59 13.85 -3.89 -18.98
N LEU A 60 13.62 -4.12 -17.68
CA LEU A 60 14.23 -5.24 -16.96
C LEU A 60 13.76 -6.59 -17.51
N ILE A 61 12.47 -6.77 -17.79
CA ILE A 61 11.97 -8.03 -18.36
C ILE A 61 12.62 -8.27 -19.73
N GLU A 62 12.68 -7.28 -20.60
CA GLU A 62 13.30 -7.40 -21.92
C GLU A 62 14.79 -7.74 -21.83
N GLN A 63 15.50 -7.12 -20.88
CA GLN A 63 16.93 -7.34 -20.67
C GLN A 63 17.26 -8.80 -20.28
N TYR A 64 16.39 -9.46 -19.51
CA TYR A 64 16.68 -10.79 -18.94
C TYR A 64 15.86 -11.95 -19.57
N SER A 65 14.88 -11.66 -20.43
CA SER A 65 14.00 -12.68 -21.05
C SER A 65 14.64 -13.46 -22.22
N LYS A 66 15.81 -13.04 -22.73
CA LYS A 66 16.51 -13.69 -23.87
C LYS A 66 17.77 -14.49 -23.51
N ASN A 67 17.83 -15.07 -22.30
CA ASN A 67 18.81 -16.10 -21.95
C ASN A 67 18.14 -17.46 -21.73
#